data_AF-A0A2K6FKP9-F1
#
_entry.id   AF-A0A2K6FKP9-F1
#
_cell.length_a   1.000
_cell.length_b   1.000
_cell.length_c   1.000
_cell.angle_alpha   90.00
_cell.angle_beta   90.00
_cell.angle_gamma   90.00
#
_symmetry.space_group_name_H-M   'P 1'
#
loop_
_entity.id
_entity.type
_entity.pdbx_description
1 polymer ?
#
loop_
_entity_poly.entity_id
_entity_poly.type
_entity_poly.pdbx_seq_one_letter_code
_entity_poly.pdbx_strand_id
1 'polypeptide(L)'
;MGSEMEPLLLAWSYFRRRKFQLCADLCTQMLEKSPYDQEPDSELPMSQPGTSLKLPGSNQTGGPSQAVRPITQAGRPITGFLRPSTQSGRPGTMEQAIRTPRTAYTARPITSSGRYVRLGTASMLTSPDGPFINLSRLNLTKYSQKPKLAKALDLAALSTEHSQYKDWWWKVQIGKCYYRLGMYREAEKQFKSALKQQEMVDTLLYLAKVYISLDQPMTALNLFKRGLDKFPGEVTLLCGIARIYEEMNNSSAAAEYYKEVLKQDNTHVEAIACIGSNHFYSDQPEIALRFYRRLLQMGIYNCQLFNNLGLCCFYAQQYDMTLNSFERALSLAENEEETADVWYNLGHVAVGIGDTNLAHQCFRLALVNNNHHAEAYNNLAVLEMRKGHVEQARALLQTASDLAPHIYEPHFNFATISDKIGDLQRSYVAAQKSEAAFPDHVDTQHLIKQLKQHFAVL
;
A
#
# COMPACT_ATOMS: atom_id res chain seq x y z
N MET A 1 12.83 50.16 26.95
CA MET A 1 12.82 49.92 25.50
C MET A 1 13.00 48.44 25.28
N GLY A 2 11.96 47.72 24.82
CA GLY A 2 12.12 46.33 24.40
C GLY A 2 12.59 46.30 22.96
N SER A 3 13.59 45.48 22.63
CA SER A 3 14.03 45.28 21.25
C SER A 3 12.99 44.44 20.51
N GLU A 4 12.26 45.03 19.57
CA GLU A 4 11.38 44.28 18.67
C GLU A 4 12.21 43.33 17.81
N MET A 5 11.97 42.02 17.99
CA MET A 5 12.67 40.97 17.26
C MET A 5 12.26 41.00 15.79
N GLU A 6 13.22 40.98 14.86
CA GLU A 6 12.92 41.05 13.42
C GLU A 6 11.88 40.00 12.99
N PRO A 7 10.81 40.38 12.27
CA PRO A 7 9.73 39.45 11.91
C PRO A 7 10.23 38.34 10.99
N LEU A 8 11.25 38.61 10.16
CA LEU A 8 11.89 37.61 9.31
C LEU A 8 12.66 36.55 10.11
N LEU A 9 13.39 36.97 11.16
CA LEU A 9 14.12 36.08 12.05
C LEU A 9 13.15 35.23 12.89
N LEU A 10 12.02 35.81 13.30
CA LEU A 10 10.93 35.10 13.99
C LEU A 10 10.24 34.06 13.08
N ALA A 11 9.88 34.45 11.85
CA ALA A 11 9.28 33.53 10.88
C ALA A 11 10.23 32.38 10.50
N TRP A 12 11.52 32.65 10.32
CA TRP A 12 12.54 31.62 10.08
C TRP A 12 12.74 30.70 11.28
N SER A 13 12.69 31.24 12.51
CA SER A 13 12.67 30.45 13.74
C SER A 13 11.44 29.52 13.82
N TYR A 14 10.27 29.98 13.39
CA TYR A 14 9.06 29.13 13.29
C TYR A 14 9.16 28.07 12.19
N PHE A 15 9.67 28.41 11.01
CA PHE A 15 9.94 27.45 9.93
C PHE A 15 10.90 26.34 10.40
N ARG A 16 12.02 26.72 11.04
CA ARG A 16 12.98 25.77 11.66
C ARG A 16 12.33 24.87 12.71
N ARG A 17 11.36 25.38 13.48
CA ARG A 17 10.57 24.63 14.48
C ARG A 17 9.37 23.87 13.87
N ARG A 18 9.26 23.75 12.53
CA ARG A 18 8.14 23.14 11.80
C ARG A 18 6.76 23.78 12.09
N LYS A 19 6.72 25.01 12.61
CA LYS A 19 5.49 25.79 12.84
C LYS A 19 5.04 26.47 11.54
N PHE A 20 4.63 25.66 10.56
CA PHE A 20 4.46 26.09 9.18
C PHE A 20 3.33 27.11 8.94
N GLN A 21 2.25 27.08 9.73
CA GLN A 21 1.23 28.13 9.71
C GLN A 21 1.81 29.45 10.21
N LEU A 22 2.31 29.49 11.45
CA LEU A 22 2.85 30.72 12.06
C LEU A 22 4.04 31.35 11.29
N CYS A 23 4.81 30.58 10.51
CA CYS A 23 5.80 31.18 9.60
C CYS A 23 5.19 31.68 8.28
N ALA A 24 4.09 31.10 7.80
CA ALA A 24 3.32 31.65 6.69
C ALA A 24 2.59 32.94 7.10
N ASP A 25 1.91 32.94 8.25
CA ASP A 25 1.11 34.07 8.76
C ASP A 25 1.96 35.32 9.05
N LEU A 26 3.21 35.15 9.49
CA LEU A 26 4.16 36.26 9.62
C LEU A 26 4.73 36.70 8.26
N CYS A 27 4.88 35.79 7.31
CA CYS A 27 5.41 36.11 5.99
C CYS A 27 4.36 36.74 5.07
N THR A 28 3.06 36.46 5.22
CA THR A 28 1.99 37.26 4.57
C THR A 28 2.03 38.70 5.06
N GLN A 29 2.06 38.91 6.38
CA GLN A 29 2.17 40.24 7.01
C GLN A 29 3.46 41.00 6.63
N MET A 30 4.50 40.30 6.15
CA MET A 30 5.70 40.93 5.56
C MET A 30 5.53 41.23 4.06
N LEU A 31 4.89 40.35 3.27
CA LEU A 31 4.59 40.61 1.86
C LEU A 31 3.59 41.77 1.67
N GLU A 32 2.59 41.87 2.54
CA GLU A 32 1.66 43.02 2.60
C GLU A 32 2.37 44.36 2.80
N LYS A 33 3.54 44.35 3.45
CA LYS A 33 4.34 45.55 3.74
C LYS A 33 5.40 45.87 2.67
N SER A 34 5.64 44.97 1.70
CA SER A 34 6.56 45.24 0.58
C SER A 34 6.27 44.30 -0.62
N PRO A 35 5.46 44.75 -1.61
CA PRO A 35 4.94 43.87 -2.65
C PRO A 35 5.80 43.84 -3.93
N TYR A 36 6.38 42.69 -4.29
CA TYR A 36 6.93 42.44 -5.64
C TYR A 36 6.79 40.98 -6.14
N ASP A 37 5.94 40.81 -7.17
CA ASP A 37 6.02 39.92 -8.35
C ASP A 37 5.86 38.36 -8.31
N GLN A 38 4.60 37.92 -8.20
CA GLN A 38 3.79 37.18 -9.22
C GLN A 38 4.33 35.93 -10.01
N GLU A 39 3.53 34.82 -10.05
CA GLU A 39 3.74 33.55 -10.82
C GLU A 39 2.64 33.32 -11.94
N PRO A 40 1.80 32.26 -12.19
CA PRO A 40 1.69 30.33 -11.16
C PRO A 40 2.55 29.25 -11.91
N ASP A 41 2.01 28.07 -12.32
CA ASP A 41 2.74 26.83 -12.81
C ASP A 41 2.25 26.22 -14.18
N SER A 42 2.83 25.14 -14.75
CA SER A 42 2.62 24.64 -16.17
C SER A 42 2.28 23.11 -16.41
N GLU A 43 1.76 22.71 -17.62
CA GLU A 43 1.23 21.33 -17.96
C GLU A 43 1.59 20.69 -19.36
N LEU A 44 0.81 19.71 -19.90
CA LEU A 44 1.28 18.36 -20.40
C LEU A 44 0.67 17.82 -21.75
N PRO A 45 1.30 16.82 -22.45
CA PRO A 45 0.67 15.50 -22.71
C PRO A 45 1.63 14.24 -22.84
N MET A 46 1.15 13.10 -23.38
CA MET A 46 1.60 11.69 -23.10
C MET A 46 2.25 10.87 -24.27
N SER A 47 2.75 9.64 -23.98
CA SER A 47 3.17 8.59 -24.95
C SER A 47 2.98 7.12 -24.43
N GLN A 48 3.36 6.07 -25.18
CA GLN A 48 3.10 4.63 -24.89
C GLN A 48 4.37 3.67 -24.95
N PRO A 49 4.33 2.32 -25.15
CA PRO A 49 4.68 1.38 -24.07
C PRO A 49 5.70 0.25 -24.41
N GLY A 50 6.20 -0.48 -23.39
CA GLY A 50 6.95 -1.74 -23.58
C GLY A 50 7.66 -2.24 -22.30
N THR A 51 7.68 -3.57 -22.09
CA THR A 51 8.03 -4.30 -20.82
C THR A 51 7.16 -3.89 -19.61
N SER A 52 6.77 -4.83 -18.72
CA SER A 52 5.76 -4.54 -17.67
C SER A 52 5.61 -5.60 -16.56
N LEU A 53 5.56 -5.12 -15.29
CA LEU A 53 5.24 -5.82 -14.02
C LEU A 53 3.78 -6.36 -13.96
N LYS A 54 3.19 -6.63 -15.12
CA LYS A 54 1.79 -7.05 -15.32
C LYS A 54 1.63 -8.56 -15.21
N LEU A 55 2.68 -9.33 -15.47
CA LEU A 55 2.68 -10.78 -15.35
C LEU A 55 3.15 -11.18 -13.94
N PRO A 56 2.37 -11.96 -13.17
CA PRO A 56 2.91 -12.65 -12.02
C PRO A 56 3.99 -13.63 -12.50
N GLY A 57 5.14 -13.67 -11.81
CA GLY A 57 6.23 -14.58 -12.17
C GLY A 57 5.78 -16.03 -12.06
N SER A 58 6.06 -16.84 -13.09
CA SER A 58 5.53 -18.21 -13.25
C SER A 58 6.07 -19.26 -12.25
N ASN A 59 6.85 -18.84 -11.25
CA ASN A 59 7.42 -19.72 -10.22
C ASN A 59 6.87 -19.30 -8.85
N GLN A 60 5.75 -19.91 -8.43
CA GLN A 60 5.28 -19.83 -7.06
C GLN A 60 6.18 -20.69 -6.15
N THR A 61 7.27 -20.10 -5.64
CA THR A 61 8.22 -20.82 -4.78
C THR A 61 8.60 -19.98 -3.55
N GLY A 62 8.09 -20.36 -2.37
CA GLY A 62 8.57 -19.83 -1.09
C GLY A 62 7.67 -18.83 -0.35
N GLY A 63 6.37 -18.77 -0.66
CA GLY A 63 5.36 -18.05 0.13
C GLY A 63 4.30 -18.99 0.71
N PRO A 64 3.60 -18.61 1.80
CA PRO A 64 2.45 -19.37 2.32
C PRO A 64 1.29 -19.34 1.30
N SER A 65 0.53 -20.43 1.24
CA SER A 65 -0.60 -20.57 0.31
C SER A 65 -1.82 -19.74 0.73
N GLN A 66 -2.75 -19.54 -0.21
CA GLN A 66 -4.00 -18.80 0.03
C GLN A 66 -4.84 -19.39 1.17
N ALA A 67 -4.75 -20.70 1.41
CA ALA A 67 -5.40 -21.38 2.54
C ALA A 67 -4.86 -20.99 3.94
N VAL A 68 -3.71 -20.30 4.00
CA VAL A 68 -3.08 -19.84 5.25
C VAL A 68 -3.00 -18.31 5.32
N ARG A 69 -2.75 -17.63 4.20
CA ARG A 69 -2.59 -16.18 4.13
C ARG A 69 -3.64 -15.55 3.22
N PRO A 70 -4.49 -14.63 3.72
CA PRO A 70 -5.47 -13.92 2.91
C PRO A 70 -4.82 -13.21 1.71
N ILE A 71 -5.56 -13.14 0.61
CA ILE A 71 -5.13 -12.46 -0.62
C ILE A 71 -5.98 -11.23 -0.90
N THR A 72 -5.39 -10.30 -1.65
CA THR A 72 -6.08 -9.13 -2.21
C THR A 72 -6.75 -9.47 -3.54
N GLN A 73 -7.67 -8.61 -4.00
CA GLN A 73 -8.37 -8.74 -5.30
C GLN A 73 -7.48 -8.95 -6.53
N ALA A 74 -6.19 -8.64 -6.39
CA ALA A 74 -5.19 -8.70 -7.44
C ALA A 74 -4.37 -10.00 -7.44
N GLY A 75 -4.74 -11.00 -6.62
CA GLY A 75 -4.08 -12.31 -6.57
C GLY A 75 -2.75 -12.32 -5.79
N ARG A 76 -2.42 -11.25 -5.06
CA ARG A 76 -1.25 -11.19 -4.17
C ARG A 76 -1.66 -11.29 -2.69
N PRO A 77 -0.89 -12.01 -1.85
CA PRO A 77 -1.14 -12.09 -0.41
C PRO A 77 -1.02 -10.72 0.26
N ILE A 78 -1.76 -10.53 1.36
CA ILE A 78 -1.72 -9.27 2.12
C ILE A 78 -0.32 -8.98 2.70
N THR A 79 0.17 -7.75 2.55
CA THR A 79 1.48 -7.31 3.04
C THR A 79 1.40 -6.76 4.46
N GLY A 80 2.45 -6.95 5.25
CA GLY A 80 2.54 -6.43 6.61
C GLY A 80 2.67 -4.90 6.72
N PHE A 81 2.95 -4.19 5.60
CA PHE A 81 3.08 -2.73 5.61
C PHE A 81 2.55 -2.10 4.31
N LEU A 82 1.43 -1.37 4.41
CA LEU A 82 0.82 -0.64 3.29
C LEU A 82 1.61 0.64 2.99
N ARG A 83 1.91 0.88 1.70
CA ARG A 83 2.66 2.05 1.21
C ARG A 83 1.79 2.82 0.23
N PRO A 84 1.85 4.17 0.14
CA PRO A 84 1.16 4.91 -0.92
C PRO A 84 1.56 4.52 -2.36
N SER A 85 2.61 3.71 -2.53
CA SER A 85 3.05 3.14 -3.79
C SER A 85 2.72 1.66 -4.00
N THR A 86 2.15 0.93 -3.03
CA THR A 86 1.86 -0.51 -3.23
C THR A 86 0.85 -0.69 -4.35
N GLN A 87 1.25 -1.48 -5.34
CA GLN A 87 0.36 -2.07 -6.34
C GLN A 87 0.19 -3.54 -5.97
N SER A 88 -0.98 -3.95 -5.48
CA SER A 88 -1.28 -5.37 -5.25
C SER A 88 -1.37 -6.16 -6.56
N GLY A 89 -1.56 -5.47 -7.68
CA GLY A 89 -1.44 -5.98 -9.05
C GLY A 89 -2.01 -4.94 -10.00
N ARG A 90 -2.61 -5.36 -11.13
CA ARG A 90 -3.30 -4.43 -12.06
C ARG A 90 -4.56 -5.08 -12.64
N PRO A 91 -5.62 -4.30 -12.90
CA PRO A 91 -6.77 -4.79 -13.67
C PRO A 91 -6.36 -5.04 -15.14
N GLY A 92 -6.92 -6.08 -15.75
CA GLY A 92 -6.64 -6.46 -17.14
C GLY A 92 -7.36 -5.57 -18.17
N THR A 93 -8.56 -5.07 -17.82
CA THR A 93 -9.34 -4.16 -18.67
C THR A 93 -9.81 -2.92 -17.91
N MET A 94 -10.15 -1.86 -18.64
CA MET A 94 -10.72 -0.64 -18.06
C MET A 94 -12.11 -0.90 -17.43
N GLU A 95 -12.91 -1.81 -18.00
CA GLU A 95 -14.19 -2.22 -17.41
C GLU A 95 -13.99 -2.92 -16.06
N GLN A 96 -13.01 -3.84 -15.97
CA GLN A 96 -12.66 -4.48 -14.71
C GLN A 96 -12.25 -3.43 -13.67
N ALA A 97 -11.38 -2.48 -14.04
CA ALA A 97 -10.92 -1.41 -13.17
C ALA A 97 -12.05 -0.51 -12.63
N ILE A 98 -13.13 -0.33 -13.39
CA ILE A 98 -14.30 0.48 -13.00
C ILE A 98 -15.30 -0.32 -12.16
N ARG A 99 -15.43 -1.64 -12.40
CA ARG A 99 -16.34 -2.52 -11.65
C ARG A 99 -15.76 -3.02 -10.33
N THR A 100 -14.43 -3.08 -10.18
CA THR A 100 -13.77 -3.40 -8.90
C THR A 100 -13.84 -2.23 -7.89
N PRO A 101 -13.90 -2.48 -6.57
CA PRO A 101 -13.71 -1.46 -5.54
C PRO A 101 -12.48 -0.59 -5.78
N ARG A 102 -12.61 0.72 -5.54
CA ARG A 102 -11.59 1.72 -5.94
C ARG A 102 -10.24 1.58 -5.23
N THR A 103 -10.18 0.84 -4.13
CA THR A 103 -9.00 0.54 -3.31
C THR A 103 -8.39 -0.85 -3.58
N ALA A 104 -9.02 -1.67 -4.42
CA ALA A 104 -8.63 -3.08 -4.66
C ALA A 104 -7.17 -3.28 -5.11
N TYR A 105 -6.63 -2.35 -5.90
CA TYR A 105 -5.28 -2.41 -6.46
C TYR A 105 -4.27 -1.47 -5.78
N THR A 106 -4.74 -0.51 -4.96
CA THR A 106 -3.96 0.62 -4.47
C THR A 106 -4.40 1.07 -3.08
N ALA A 107 -3.46 1.39 -2.20
CA ALA A 107 -3.69 1.82 -0.81
C ALA A 107 -4.40 3.20 -0.64
N ARG A 108 -4.96 3.75 -1.73
CA ARG A 108 -5.85 4.92 -1.79
C ARG A 108 -6.80 4.72 -2.99
N PRO A 109 -8.01 5.31 -2.99
CA PRO A 109 -8.94 5.21 -4.11
C PRO A 109 -8.30 5.63 -5.44
N ILE A 110 -8.44 4.78 -6.47
CA ILE A 110 -8.00 5.09 -7.84
C ILE A 110 -8.65 6.40 -8.31
N THR A 111 -7.82 7.26 -8.90
CA THR A 111 -8.25 8.47 -9.63
C THR A 111 -7.65 8.44 -11.03
N SER A 112 -8.24 9.19 -11.95
CA SER A 112 -7.81 9.32 -13.35
C SER A 112 -6.53 10.17 -13.49
N SER A 113 -5.43 9.71 -12.89
CA SER A 113 -4.05 10.24 -12.98
C SER A 113 -3.79 11.69 -12.55
N GLY A 114 -4.81 12.53 -12.40
CA GLY A 114 -4.70 13.98 -12.20
C GLY A 114 -4.97 14.49 -10.78
N ARG A 115 -5.17 13.63 -9.79
CA ARG A 115 -5.37 14.04 -8.37
C ARG A 115 -4.33 13.46 -7.41
N TYR A 116 -3.06 13.53 -7.81
CA TYR A 116 -1.94 13.40 -6.88
C TYR A 116 -1.93 14.59 -5.91
N VAL A 117 -2.66 14.42 -4.80
CA VAL A 117 -2.58 15.14 -3.51
C VAL A 117 -2.04 16.58 -3.63
N ARG A 118 -2.92 17.58 -3.45
CA ARG A 118 -2.52 18.93 -3.02
C ARG A 118 -1.84 18.83 -1.65
N LEU A 119 -0.56 18.49 -1.66
CA LEU A 119 0.33 18.60 -0.51
C LEU A 119 0.30 20.05 -0.07
N GLY A 120 0.15 20.27 1.24
CA GLY A 120 0.01 21.59 1.82
C GLY A 120 1.22 22.49 1.55
N THR A 121 1.21 23.19 0.42
CA THR A 121 1.47 24.62 0.48
C THR A 121 0.47 25.16 1.49
N ALA A 122 0.94 25.50 2.69
CA ALA A 122 0.36 26.59 3.44
C ALA A 122 0.51 27.82 2.52
N SER A 123 -0.51 28.03 1.69
CA SER A 123 -0.58 29.12 0.73
C SER A 123 -0.55 30.39 1.55
N MET A 124 0.54 31.15 1.44
CA MET A 124 0.62 32.45 2.09
C MET A 124 -0.43 33.32 1.41
N LEU A 125 -1.55 33.54 2.09
CA LEU A 125 -2.69 34.22 1.50
C LEU A 125 -2.33 35.69 1.26
N THR A 126 -2.26 36.08 -0.02
CA THR A 126 -2.17 37.49 -0.45
C THR A 126 -3.53 38.19 -0.35
N SER A 127 -4.61 37.41 -0.25
CA SER A 127 -5.93 37.77 0.27
C SER A 127 -6.59 36.49 0.82
N PRO A 128 -7.51 36.57 1.81
CA PRO A 128 -8.01 35.39 2.53
C PRO A 128 -8.63 34.29 1.65
N ASP A 129 -9.22 34.65 0.50
CA ASP A 129 -9.85 33.71 -0.45
C ASP A 129 -9.03 33.54 -1.76
N GLY A 130 -7.82 34.08 -1.83
CA GLY A 130 -7.02 34.16 -3.07
C GLY A 130 -5.99 33.03 -3.25
N PRO A 131 -5.67 32.64 -4.50
CA PRO A 131 -4.52 31.75 -4.76
C PRO A 131 -3.21 32.49 -4.45
N PHE A 132 -2.43 31.98 -3.48
CA PHE A 132 -1.16 32.55 -2.95
C PHE A 132 -0.41 33.38 -3.99
N ILE A 133 0.04 32.70 -5.04
CA ILE A 133 0.39 33.31 -6.29
C ILE A 133 -0.23 32.47 -7.42
N ASN A 134 -0.66 33.18 -8.44
CA ASN A 134 -1.08 32.67 -9.77
C ASN A 134 0.10 31.94 -10.74
N LEU A 135 0.20 30.81 -12.74
CA LEU A 135 -0.50 30.29 -14.02
C LEU A 135 0.31 30.55 -15.31
N SER A 136 0.81 31.78 -15.42
CA SER A 136 0.89 32.44 -16.73
C SER A 136 1.60 33.79 -16.73
N ARG A 137 1.95 34.38 -15.58
CA ARG A 137 2.61 35.70 -15.49
C ARG A 137 4.07 35.64 -15.04
N LEU A 138 4.58 34.47 -14.62
CA LEU A 138 5.97 34.32 -14.19
C LEU A 138 6.93 34.44 -15.38
N ASN A 139 7.84 35.40 -15.34
CA ASN A 139 8.97 35.43 -16.27
C ASN A 139 10.06 34.46 -15.80
N LEU A 140 9.89 33.17 -16.10
CA LEU A 140 10.78 32.05 -15.71
C LEU A 140 12.27 32.36 -15.93
N THR A 141 12.61 33.04 -17.02
CA THR A 141 13.98 33.45 -17.41
C THR A 141 14.63 34.49 -16.50
N LYS A 142 13.85 35.23 -15.69
CA LYS A 142 14.37 36.11 -14.62
C LYS A 142 14.62 35.33 -13.32
N TYR A 143 13.84 34.27 -13.09
CA TYR A 143 13.90 33.47 -11.88
C TYR A 143 14.95 32.35 -11.96
N SER A 144 15.22 31.81 -13.16
CA SER A 144 16.27 30.84 -13.43
C SER A 144 17.69 31.32 -13.07
N GLN A 145 17.89 32.64 -12.99
CA GLN A 145 19.12 33.28 -12.54
C GLN A 145 19.29 33.30 -11.01
N LYS A 146 18.21 33.08 -10.24
CA LYS A 146 18.22 33.11 -8.77
C LYS A 146 18.35 31.67 -8.22
N PRO A 147 19.45 31.28 -7.56
CA PRO A 147 19.77 29.87 -7.24
C PRO A 147 18.94 29.26 -6.08
N LYS A 148 17.74 29.76 -5.79
CA LYS A 148 16.95 29.40 -4.58
C LYS A 148 15.43 29.24 -4.79
N LEU A 149 14.92 29.30 -6.04
CA LEU A 149 13.50 29.11 -6.35
C LEU A 149 13.34 27.99 -7.40
N ALA A 150 12.50 26.99 -7.11
CA ALA A 150 12.38 25.78 -7.95
C ALA A 150 11.10 24.97 -7.66
N LYS A 151 10.16 24.88 -8.61
CA LYS A 151 9.09 23.85 -8.65
C LYS A 151 8.67 23.42 -10.08
N ALA A 152 8.60 24.34 -11.03
CA ALA A 152 8.22 24.06 -12.42
C ALA A 152 9.32 23.36 -13.24
N LEU A 153 8.93 22.62 -14.28
CA LEU A 153 9.85 21.95 -15.22
C LEU A 153 10.69 22.98 -15.99
N ASP A 154 10.04 24.00 -16.55
CA ASP A 154 10.66 25.02 -17.41
C ASP A 154 11.72 25.83 -16.64
N LEU A 155 11.44 26.13 -15.35
CA LEU A 155 12.38 26.76 -14.44
C LEU A 155 13.61 25.87 -14.19
N ALA A 156 13.40 24.57 -14.02
CA ALA A 156 14.49 23.60 -13.85
C ALA A 156 15.34 23.46 -15.13
N ALA A 157 14.74 23.50 -16.32
CA ALA A 157 15.46 23.49 -17.59
C ALA A 157 16.36 24.74 -17.74
N LEU A 158 15.79 25.94 -17.61
CA LEU A 158 16.54 27.21 -17.73
C LEU A 158 17.66 27.33 -16.68
N SER A 159 17.43 26.82 -15.46
CA SER A 159 18.49 26.78 -14.43
C SER A 159 19.58 25.72 -14.70
N THR A 160 19.30 24.61 -15.39
CA THR A 160 20.37 23.72 -15.89
C THR A 160 21.22 24.38 -16.97
N GLU A 161 20.65 25.25 -17.80
CA GLU A 161 21.41 26.00 -18.80
C GLU A 161 22.32 27.04 -18.14
N HIS A 162 21.81 27.83 -17.19
CA HIS A 162 22.64 28.79 -16.42
C HIS A 162 23.74 28.10 -15.60
N SER A 163 23.45 26.95 -14.98
CA SER A 163 24.47 26.12 -14.28
C SER A 163 25.36 25.31 -15.24
N GLN A 164 25.23 25.49 -16.56
CA GLN A 164 26.03 24.82 -17.59
C GLN A 164 26.03 23.29 -17.46
N TYR A 165 24.90 22.73 -17.00
CA TYR A 165 24.71 21.31 -16.68
C TYR A 165 25.69 20.75 -15.64
N LYS A 166 26.26 21.61 -14.78
CA LYS A 166 27.24 21.23 -13.73
C LYS A 166 26.62 20.84 -12.39
N ASP A 167 25.31 20.98 -12.20
CA ASP A 167 24.64 20.63 -10.95
C ASP A 167 23.86 19.32 -11.06
N TRP A 168 24.13 18.35 -10.19
CA TRP A 168 23.38 17.09 -10.13
C TRP A 168 21.94 17.31 -9.64
N TRP A 169 21.73 18.27 -8.74
CA TRP A 169 20.44 18.53 -8.09
C TRP A 169 19.37 18.99 -9.09
N TRP A 170 19.73 19.88 -10.03
CA TRP A 170 18.82 20.34 -11.07
C TRP A 170 18.47 19.22 -12.06
N LYS A 171 19.44 18.40 -12.48
CA LYS A 171 19.19 17.19 -13.28
C LYS A 171 18.20 16.25 -12.57
N VAL A 172 18.31 16.12 -11.26
CA VAL A 172 17.39 15.33 -10.42
C VAL A 172 15.99 15.93 -10.36
N GLN A 173 15.83 17.26 -10.33
CA GLN A 173 14.48 17.85 -10.42
C GLN A 173 13.88 17.68 -11.81
N ILE A 174 14.62 17.91 -12.90
CA ILE A 174 14.16 17.62 -14.27
C ILE A 174 13.76 16.15 -14.41
N GLY A 175 14.58 15.22 -13.91
CA GLY A 175 14.26 13.79 -13.89
C GLY A 175 12.98 13.46 -13.11
N LYS A 176 12.70 14.14 -11.99
CA LYS A 176 11.43 14.02 -11.25
C LYS A 176 10.25 14.61 -12.02
N CYS A 177 10.43 15.71 -12.75
CA CYS A 177 9.41 16.26 -13.64
C CYS A 177 9.10 15.27 -14.76
N TYR A 178 10.09 14.84 -15.55
CA TYR A 178 9.92 13.83 -16.60
C TYR A 178 9.28 12.52 -16.09
N TYR A 179 9.66 12.04 -14.89
CA TYR A 179 9.02 10.89 -14.26
C TYR A 179 7.51 11.12 -14.02
N ARG A 180 7.11 12.31 -13.53
CA ARG A 180 5.69 12.69 -13.36
C ARG A 180 4.96 12.85 -14.70
N LEU A 181 5.68 13.27 -15.75
CA LEU A 181 5.15 13.40 -17.11
C LEU A 181 5.00 12.04 -17.82
N GLY A 182 5.43 10.93 -17.20
CA GLY A 182 5.48 9.59 -17.82
C GLY A 182 6.68 9.36 -18.75
N MET A 183 7.52 10.37 -18.94
CA MET A 183 8.75 10.34 -19.75
C MET A 183 9.89 9.62 -19.00
N TYR A 184 9.75 8.30 -18.85
CA TYR A 184 10.64 7.49 -18.03
C TYR A 184 12.05 7.34 -18.60
N ARG A 185 12.26 7.39 -19.93
CA ARG A 185 13.60 7.24 -20.55
C ARG A 185 14.41 8.54 -20.48
N GLU A 186 13.72 9.66 -20.60
CA GLU A 186 14.25 11.02 -20.40
C GLU A 186 14.64 11.19 -18.93
N ALA A 187 13.79 10.73 -18.00
CA ALA A 187 14.12 10.66 -16.58
C ALA A 187 15.33 9.74 -16.31
N GLU A 188 15.38 8.55 -16.92
CA GLU A 188 16.52 7.62 -16.84
C GLU A 188 17.84 8.29 -17.25
N LYS A 189 17.83 9.03 -18.37
CA LYS A 189 18.97 9.79 -18.90
C LYS A 189 19.43 10.86 -17.91
N GLN A 190 18.51 11.62 -17.31
CA GLN A 190 18.85 12.67 -16.33
C GLN A 190 19.38 12.10 -15.01
N PHE A 191 18.77 11.04 -14.47
CA PHE A 191 19.28 10.40 -13.25
C PHE A 191 20.65 9.72 -13.46
N LYS A 192 20.90 9.11 -14.63
CA LYS A 192 22.23 8.63 -15.03
C LYS A 192 23.25 9.78 -15.18
N SER A 193 22.83 10.94 -15.67
CA SER A 193 23.67 12.14 -15.76
C SER A 193 24.01 12.74 -14.38
N ALA A 194 23.08 12.64 -13.42
CA ALA A 194 23.32 13.01 -12.03
C ALA A 194 24.27 12.04 -11.32
N LEU A 195 24.04 10.72 -11.43
CA LEU A 195 24.90 9.67 -10.84
C LEU A 195 26.37 9.75 -11.30
N LYS A 196 26.60 10.04 -12.58
CA LYS A 196 27.96 10.26 -13.13
C LYS A 196 28.70 11.46 -12.52
N GLN A 197 27.99 12.35 -11.83
CA GLN A 197 28.52 13.59 -11.29
C GLN A 197 28.62 13.57 -9.77
N GLN A 198 27.59 13.07 -9.09
CA GLN A 198 27.64 12.71 -7.67
C GLN A 198 26.74 11.50 -7.43
N GLU A 199 27.34 10.42 -6.95
CA GLU A 199 26.60 9.25 -6.48
C GLU A 199 25.88 9.65 -5.17
N MET A 200 24.57 9.45 -5.12
CA MET A 200 23.72 9.82 -3.97
C MET A 200 22.62 8.77 -3.80
N VAL A 201 22.22 8.50 -2.55
CA VAL A 201 21.14 7.54 -2.25
C VAL A 201 19.84 7.95 -2.96
N ASP A 202 19.47 9.23 -2.93
CA ASP A 202 18.34 9.81 -3.68
C ASP A 202 18.37 9.44 -5.18
N THR A 203 19.51 9.59 -5.85
CA THR A 203 19.60 9.35 -7.31
C THR A 203 19.45 7.87 -7.65
N LEU A 204 19.94 6.98 -6.78
CA LEU A 204 19.74 5.53 -6.89
C LEU A 204 18.27 5.16 -6.68
N LEU A 205 17.61 5.70 -5.66
CA LEU A 205 16.19 5.46 -5.38
C LEU A 205 15.28 5.95 -6.53
N TYR A 206 15.55 7.14 -7.09
CA TYR A 206 14.77 7.66 -8.23
C TYR A 206 15.00 6.84 -9.51
N LEU A 207 16.25 6.44 -9.81
CA LEU A 207 16.54 5.61 -10.98
C LEU A 207 15.99 4.18 -10.83
N ALA A 208 16.00 3.60 -9.64
CA ALA A 208 15.33 2.33 -9.36
C ALA A 208 13.81 2.46 -9.53
N LYS A 209 13.20 3.56 -9.08
CA LYS A 209 11.77 3.83 -9.32
C LYS A 209 11.44 3.95 -10.81
N VAL A 210 12.33 4.55 -11.61
CA VAL A 210 12.25 4.53 -13.08
C VAL A 210 12.29 3.10 -13.61
N TYR A 211 13.24 2.26 -13.18
CA TYR A 211 13.31 0.86 -13.62
C TYR A 211 12.11 0.01 -13.19
N ILE A 212 11.55 0.21 -12.00
CA ILE A 212 10.30 -0.43 -11.56
C ILE A 212 9.14 0.03 -12.47
N SER A 213 9.07 1.32 -12.83
CA SER A 213 8.02 1.85 -13.71
C SER A 213 8.14 1.38 -15.16
N LEU A 214 9.36 1.08 -15.62
CA LEU A 214 9.69 0.47 -16.91
C LEU A 214 9.64 -1.07 -16.91
N ASP A 215 9.38 -1.68 -15.75
CA ASP A 215 9.55 -3.11 -15.47
C ASP A 215 10.90 -3.67 -15.88
N GLN A 216 11.89 -3.35 -15.08
CA GLN A 216 13.20 -3.98 -15.12
C GLN A 216 13.62 -4.29 -13.67
N PRO A 217 12.88 -5.13 -12.92
CA PRO A 217 13.16 -5.41 -11.50
C PRO A 217 14.58 -5.94 -11.30
N MET A 218 15.09 -6.76 -12.23
CA MET A 218 16.48 -7.25 -12.19
C MET A 218 17.52 -6.13 -12.42
N THR A 219 17.22 -5.08 -13.20
CA THR A 219 18.15 -3.94 -13.33
C THR A 219 18.06 -3.00 -12.13
N ALA A 220 16.88 -2.84 -11.52
CA ALA A 220 16.70 -2.14 -10.26
C ALA A 220 17.45 -2.84 -9.09
N LEU A 221 17.38 -4.17 -9.00
CA LEU A 221 18.15 -4.97 -8.04
C LEU A 221 19.67 -4.82 -8.26
N ASN A 222 20.14 -4.91 -9.51
CA ASN A 222 21.56 -4.71 -9.82
C ASN A 222 22.03 -3.27 -9.59
N LEU A 223 21.15 -2.27 -9.75
CA LEU A 223 21.42 -0.88 -9.37
C LEU A 223 21.52 -0.71 -7.86
N PHE A 224 20.61 -1.31 -7.08
CA PHE A 224 20.67 -1.24 -5.62
C PHE A 224 21.88 -1.97 -5.04
N LYS A 225 22.28 -3.12 -5.60
CA LYS A 225 23.54 -3.80 -5.20
C LYS A 225 24.76 -2.91 -5.44
N ARG A 226 24.89 -2.30 -6.62
CA ARG A 226 25.90 -1.26 -6.91
C ARG A 226 25.81 -0.04 -5.98
N GLY A 227 24.60 0.28 -5.51
CA GLY A 227 24.37 1.32 -4.52
C GLY A 227 24.93 0.95 -3.14
N LEU A 228 24.77 -0.30 -2.71
CA LEU A 228 25.31 -0.83 -1.46
C LEU A 228 26.84 -1.01 -1.50
N ASP A 229 27.40 -1.33 -2.68
CA ASP A 229 28.86 -1.32 -2.91
C ASP A 229 29.48 0.07 -2.67
N LYS A 230 28.68 1.15 -2.82
CA LYS A 230 29.09 2.56 -2.58
C LYS A 230 28.64 3.10 -1.23
N PHE A 231 27.52 2.63 -0.71
CA PHE A 231 26.95 3.02 0.59
C PHE A 231 26.67 1.77 1.45
N PRO A 232 27.71 1.16 2.05
CA PRO A 232 27.54 -0.04 2.88
C PRO A 232 26.61 0.24 4.06
N GLY A 233 25.58 -0.61 4.21
CA GLY A 233 24.59 -0.50 5.29
C GLY A 233 23.44 0.48 5.05
N GLU A 234 23.33 1.11 3.88
CA GLU A 234 22.23 2.04 3.59
C GLU A 234 20.85 1.35 3.62
N VAL A 235 20.07 1.68 4.65
CA VAL A 235 18.77 1.10 4.99
C VAL A 235 17.76 1.23 3.86
N THR A 236 17.71 2.40 3.20
CA THR A 236 16.70 2.65 2.15
C THR A 236 16.94 1.80 0.89
N LEU A 237 18.19 1.44 0.60
CA LEU A 237 18.55 0.57 -0.52
C LEU A 237 18.26 -0.91 -0.20
N LEU A 238 18.61 -1.38 1.00
CA LEU A 238 18.26 -2.74 1.47
C LEU A 238 16.73 -2.95 1.50
N CYS A 239 16.00 -1.96 2.02
CA CYS A 239 14.54 -1.91 2.04
C CYS A 239 13.96 -1.86 0.61
N GLY A 240 14.58 -1.10 -0.30
CA GLY A 240 14.26 -1.10 -1.73
C GLY A 240 14.42 -2.47 -2.40
N ILE A 241 15.49 -3.21 -2.07
CA ILE A 241 15.72 -4.58 -2.55
C ILE A 241 14.63 -5.53 -2.03
N ALA A 242 14.35 -5.50 -0.71
CA ALA A 242 13.35 -6.37 -0.09
C ALA A 242 11.95 -6.20 -0.71
N ARG A 243 11.54 -4.95 -0.98
CA ARG A 243 10.29 -4.63 -1.69
C ARG A 243 10.21 -5.23 -3.09
N ILE A 244 11.30 -5.22 -3.87
CA ILE A 244 11.31 -5.84 -5.20
C ILE A 244 11.16 -7.36 -5.08
N TYR A 245 11.79 -8.00 -4.08
CA TYR A 245 11.59 -9.43 -3.84
C TYR A 245 10.16 -9.76 -3.37
N GLU A 246 9.51 -8.91 -2.56
CA GLU A 246 8.05 -9.02 -2.27
C GLU A 246 7.21 -8.86 -3.54
N GLU A 247 7.49 -7.87 -4.40
CA GLU A 247 6.76 -7.64 -5.65
C GLU A 247 6.97 -8.74 -6.71
N MET A 248 8.05 -9.51 -6.60
CA MET A 248 8.29 -10.76 -7.36
C MET A 248 7.77 -12.02 -6.66
N ASN A 249 7.06 -11.88 -5.53
CA ASN A 249 6.52 -12.97 -4.70
C ASN A 249 7.56 -13.94 -4.11
N ASN A 250 8.82 -13.51 -3.98
CA ASN A 250 9.88 -14.28 -3.33
C ASN A 250 10.03 -13.84 -1.86
N SER A 251 9.17 -14.38 -1.00
CA SER A 251 9.10 -14.00 0.42
C SER A 251 10.35 -14.38 1.22
N SER A 252 11.07 -15.44 0.83
CA SER A 252 12.29 -15.88 1.54
C SER A 252 13.43 -14.87 1.36
N ALA A 253 13.77 -14.50 0.13
CA ALA A 253 14.78 -13.48 -0.15
C ALA A 253 14.38 -12.11 0.44
N ALA A 254 13.11 -11.73 0.36
CA ALA A 254 12.61 -10.50 1.00
C ALA A 254 12.83 -10.53 2.52
N ALA A 255 12.56 -11.65 3.20
CA ALA A 255 12.79 -11.80 4.63
C ALA A 255 14.27 -11.75 5.02
N GLU A 256 15.19 -12.18 4.15
CA GLU A 256 16.63 -12.02 4.36
C GLU A 256 17.05 -10.54 4.30
N TYR A 257 16.67 -9.82 3.24
CA TYR A 257 17.01 -8.39 3.13
C TYR A 257 16.32 -7.53 4.21
N TYR A 258 15.11 -7.86 4.65
CA TYR A 258 14.52 -7.20 5.82
C TYR A 258 15.25 -7.55 7.12
N LYS A 259 15.82 -8.75 7.28
CA LYS A 259 16.71 -9.06 8.43
C LYS A 259 18.00 -8.24 8.35
N GLU A 260 18.52 -7.94 7.16
CA GLU A 260 19.65 -7.01 7.00
C GLU A 260 19.28 -5.57 7.33
N VAL A 261 18.08 -5.10 6.93
CA VAL A 261 17.53 -3.82 7.38
C VAL A 261 17.51 -3.76 8.92
N LEU A 262 17.02 -4.80 9.61
CA LEU A 262 16.99 -4.83 11.07
C LEU A 262 18.37 -4.87 11.76
N LYS A 263 19.43 -5.34 11.08
CA LYS A 263 20.81 -5.25 11.60
C LYS A 263 21.30 -3.79 11.63
N GLN A 264 20.85 -2.97 10.67
CA GLN A 264 21.23 -1.56 10.53
C GLN A 264 20.26 -0.66 11.31
N ASP A 265 18.98 -0.63 10.91
CA ASP A 265 17.90 0.09 11.59
C ASP A 265 17.04 -0.89 12.40
N ASN A 266 17.42 -1.02 13.67
CA ASN A 266 16.70 -1.78 14.69
C ASN A 266 15.31 -1.19 15.06
N THR A 267 14.87 -0.11 14.41
CA THR A 267 13.56 0.54 14.62
C THR A 267 12.67 0.55 13.37
N HIS A 268 13.10 -0.08 12.27
CA HIS A 268 12.46 0.04 10.96
C HIS A 268 11.06 -0.59 10.90
N VAL A 269 10.02 0.24 11.03
CA VAL A 269 8.61 -0.18 11.12
C VAL A 269 8.21 -1.15 10.01
N GLU A 270 8.58 -0.85 8.77
CA GLU A 270 8.28 -1.70 7.60
C GLU A 270 8.90 -3.10 7.72
N ALA A 271 10.19 -3.19 8.07
CA ALA A 271 10.89 -4.47 8.16
C ALA A 271 10.36 -5.31 9.31
N ILE A 272 10.09 -4.68 10.47
CA ILE A 272 9.48 -5.33 11.64
C ILE A 272 8.08 -5.87 11.29
N ALA A 273 7.25 -5.09 10.59
CA ALA A 273 5.88 -5.48 10.26
C ALA A 273 5.81 -6.54 9.14
N CYS A 274 6.62 -6.43 8.08
CA CYS A 274 6.74 -7.47 7.05
C CYS A 274 7.25 -8.79 7.66
N ILE A 275 8.34 -8.77 8.44
CA ILE A 275 8.86 -9.97 9.12
C ILE A 275 7.84 -10.55 10.11
N GLY A 276 7.17 -9.71 10.91
CA GLY A 276 6.11 -10.13 11.83
C GLY A 276 4.98 -10.86 11.11
N SER A 277 4.44 -10.27 10.04
CA SER A 277 3.38 -10.89 9.24
C SER A 277 3.83 -12.20 8.59
N ASN A 278 5.08 -12.27 8.11
CA ASN A 278 5.61 -13.49 7.50
C ASN A 278 5.77 -14.62 8.53
N HIS A 279 6.25 -14.34 9.75
CA HIS A 279 6.31 -15.36 10.81
C HIS A 279 4.92 -15.79 11.28
N PHE A 280 3.96 -14.87 11.38
CA PHE A 280 2.57 -15.21 11.73
C PHE A 280 1.97 -16.22 10.74
N TYR A 281 2.05 -15.94 9.44
CA TYR A 281 1.61 -16.87 8.37
C TYR A 281 2.57 -18.03 8.09
N SER A 282 3.63 -18.20 8.89
CA SER A 282 4.55 -19.36 8.86
C SER A 282 4.43 -20.21 10.13
N ASP A 283 3.27 -20.19 10.78
CA ASP A 283 2.96 -20.92 12.02
C ASP A 283 3.91 -20.60 13.19
N GLN A 284 4.34 -19.33 13.29
CA GLN A 284 5.23 -18.82 14.34
C GLN A 284 4.68 -17.56 15.03
N PRO A 285 3.47 -17.61 15.61
CA PRO A 285 2.79 -16.45 16.20
C PRO A 285 3.55 -15.85 17.39
N GLU A 286 4.30 -16.65 18.17
CA GLU A 286 5.15 -16.13 19.26
C GLU A 286 6.25 -15.17 18.76
N ILE A 287 6.86 -15.51 17.62
CA ILE A 287 7.93 -14.71 17.01
C ILE A 287 7.32 -13.43 16.42
N ALA A 288 6.16 -13.54 15.75
CA ALA A 288 5.40 -12.39 15.28
C ALA A 288 5.01 -11.46 16.45
N LEU A 289 4.52 -12.01 17.56
CA LEU A 289 4.16 -11.27 18.77
C LEU A 289 5.35 -10.48 19.34
N ARG A 290 6.56 -11.05 19.32
CA ARG A 290 7.79 -10.34 19.71
C ARG A 290 8.09 -9.15 18.78
N PHE A 291 7.87 -9.29 17.47
CA PHE A 291 8.04 -8.19 16.51
C PHE A 291 6.96 -7.10 16.67
N TYR A 292 5.69 -7.45 16.85
CA TYR A 292 4.64 -6.45 17.09
C TYR A 292 4.77 -5.77 18.47
N ARG A 293 5.18 -6.50 19.53
CA ARG A 293 5.50 -5.88 20.84
C ARG A 293 6.67 -4.89 20.75
N ARG A 294 7.62 -5.11 19.83
CA ARG A 294 8.70 -4.14 19.54
C ARG A 294 8.16 -2.84 18.94
N LEU A 295 7.18 -2.89 18.03
CA LEU A 295 6.53 -1.68 17.50
C LEU A 295 5.81 -0.89 18.60
N LEU A 296 5.12 -1.59 19.51
CA LEU A 296 4.48 -0.98 20.67
C LEU A 296 5.50 -0.31 21.61
N GLN A 297 6.65 -0.96 21.85
CA GLN A 297 7.76 -0.38 22.63
C GLN A 297 8.39 0.86 21.98
N MET A 298 8.33 0.98 20.65
CA MET A 298 8.74 2.19 19.92
C MET A 298 7.72 3.34 20.01
N GLY A 299 6.60 3.17 20.72
CA GLY A 299 5.58 4.20 20.90
C GLY A 299 4.57 4.31 19.76
N ILE A 300 4.49 3.30 18.89
CA ILE A 300 3.47 3.24 17.83
C ILE A 300 2.14 2.81 18.45
N TYR A 301 1.07 3.53 18.14
CA TYR A 301 -0.21 3.42 18.85
C TYR A 301 -1.38 3.55 17.84
N ASN A 302 -1.60 2.47 17.08
CA ASN A 302 -2.50 2.42 15.94
C ASN A 302 -3.49 1.26 16.08
N CYS A 303 -4.72 1.41 15.56
CA CYS A 303 -5.73 0.35 15.48
C CYS A 303 -5.15 -0.97 14.92
N GLN A 304 -4.51 -0.91 13.75
CA GLN A 304 -3.98 -2.10 13.06
C GLN A 304 -2.88 -2.81 13.87
N LEU A 305 -2.09 -2.07 14.66
CA LEU A 305 -1.07 -2.67 15.52
C LEU A 305 -1.71 -3.42 16.69
N PHE A 306 -2.77 -2.88 17.30
CA PHE A 306 -3.49 -3.56 18.37
C PHE A 306 -4.30 -4.76 17.86
N ASN A 307 -4.89 -4.68 16.67
CA ASN A 307 -5.52 -5.82 16.00
C ASN A 307 -4.51 -6.98 15.77
N ASN A 308 -3.36 -6.66 15.16
CA ASN A 308 -2.27 -7.64 14.95
C ASN A 308 -1.72 -8.21 16.27
N LEU A 309 -1.62 -7.39 17.33
CA LEU A 309 -1.24 -7.85 18.66
C LEU A 309 -2.27 -8.81 19.28
N GLY A 310 -3.57 -8.53 19.13
CA GLY A 310 -4.66 -9.39 19.61
C GLY A 310 -4.64 -10.75 18.93
N LEU A 311 -4.54 -10.77 17.60
CA LEU A 311 -4.35 -11.99 16.81
C LEU A 311 -3.10 -12.76 17.26
N CYS A 312 -1.94 -12.10 17.33
CA CYS A 312 -0.70 -12.76 17.73
C CYS A 312 -0.75 -13.26 19.18
N CYS A 313 -1.44 -12.57 20.10
CA CYS A 313 -1.65 -13.07 21.48
C CYS A 313 -2.55 -14.31 21.49
N PHE A 314 -3.64 -14.31 20.73
CA PHE A 314 -4.58 -15.44 20.67
C PHE A 314 -3.93 -16.70 20.11
N TYR A 315 -3.30 -16.61 18.94
CA TYR A 315 -2.62 -17.76 18.32
C TYR A 315 -1.34 -18.19 19.06
N ALA A 316 -0.71 -17.31 19.84
CA ALA A 316 0.36 -17.66 20.79
C ALA A 316 -0.15 -18.02 22.20
N GLN A 317 -1.46 -18.33 22.36
CA GLN A 317 -2.10 -18.81 23.60
C GLN A 317 -1.98 -17.87 24.82
N GLN A 318 -1.68 -16.58 24.60
CA GLN A 318 -1.58 -15.54 25.64
C GLN A 318 -2.91 -14.80 25.82
N TYR A 319 -3.93 -15.57 26.24
CA TYR A 319 -5.33 -15.15 26.30
C TYR A 319 -5.55 -13.87 27.13
N ASP A 320 -4.85 -13.71 28.26
CA ASP A 320 -4.96 -12.58 29.20
C ASP A 320 -4.87 -11.19 28.52
N MET A 321 -4.03 -11.07 27.49
CA MET A 321 -3.76 -9.81 26.78
C MET A 321 -4.62 -9.63 25.53
N THR A 322 -5.32 -10.68 25.10
CA THR A 322 -6.00 -10.77 23.80
C THR A 322 -7.18 -9.79 23.73
N LEU A 323 -8.16 -9.90 24.63
CA LEU A 323 -9.35 -9.05 24.59
C LEU A 323 -9.01 -7.56 24.81
N ASN A 324 -8.12 -7.26 25.76
CA ASN A 324 -7.65 -5.90 26.05
C ASN A 324 -6.99 -5.23 24.83
N SER A 325 -6.33 -6.00 23.95
CA SER A 325 -5.78 -5.46 22.71
C SER A 325 -6.84 -5.24 21.63
N PHE A 326 -7.86 -6.10 21.51
CA PHE A 326 -8.99 -5.84 20.61
C PHE A 326 -9.87 -4.65 21.06
N GLU A 327 -10.11 -4.49 22.37
CA GLU A 327 -10.78 -3.30 22.94
C GLU A 327 -10.03 -2.01 22.60
N ARG A 328 -8.69 -2.02 22.70
CA ARG A 328 -7.86 -0.89 22.28
C ARG A 328 -7.93 -0.64 20.78
N ALA A 329 -7.93 -1.69 19.96
CA ALA A 329 -8.08 -1.56 18.51
C ALA A 329 -9.42 -0.87 18.15
N LEU A 330 -10.53 -1.30 18.75
CA LEU A 330 -11.84 -0.64 18.60
C LEU A 330 -11.82 0.82 19.07
N SER A 331 -11.14 1.14 20.18
CA SER A 331 -11.02 2.52 20.68
C SER A 331 -10.14 3.45 19.82
N LEU A 332 -9.39 2.90 18.86
CA LEU A 332 -8.43 3.62 18.00
C LEU A 332 -8.77 3.54 16.51
N ALA A 333 -9.86 2.87 16.14
CA ALA A 333 -10.29 2.75 14.76
C ALA A 333 -10.90 4.08 14.29
N GLU A 334 -10.22 4.77 13.38
CA GLU A 334 -10.70 6.04 12.80
C GLU A 334 -11.70 5.80 11.65
N ASN A 335 -11.76 4.59 11.11
CA ASN A 335 -12.47 4.24 9.88
C ASN A 335 -13.47 3.08 10.10
N GLU A 336 -14.61 3.11 9.42
CA GLU A 336 -15.62 2.04 9.46
C GLU A 336 -15.06 0.70 8.95
N GLU A 337 -14.20 0.73 7.92
CA GLU A 337 -13.45 -0.43 7.42
C GLU A 337 -12.58 -1.07 8.53
N GLU A 338 -11.87 -0.25 9.33
CA GLU A 338 -11.03 -0.74 10.42
C GLU A 338 -11.85 -1.35 11.56
N THR A 339 -12.99 -0.73 11.94
CA THR A 339 -13.87 -1.32 12.96
C THR A 339 -14.45 -2.65 12.47
N ALA A 340 -14.80 -2.77 11.19
CA ALA A 340 -15.32 -4.01 10.61
C ALA A 340 -14.26 -5.12 10.68
N ASP A 341 -13.03 -4.83 10.27
CA ASP A 341 -11.92 -5.78 10.32
C ASP A 341 -11.61 -6.21 11.77
N VAL A 342 -11.67 -5.30 12.75
CA VAL A 342 -11.47 -5.66 14.18
C VAL A 342 -12.61 -6.54 14.69
N TRP A 343 -13.87 -6.25 14.37
CA TRP A 343 -15.01 -7.12 14.72
C TRP A 343 -14.95 -8.49 14.05
N TYR A 344 -14.48 -8.55 12.80
CA TYR A 344 -14.24 -9.80 12.08
C TYR A 344 -13.17 -10.66 12.75
N ASN A 345 -12.04 -10.05 13.15
CA ASN A 345 -10.97 -10.74 13.86
C ASN A 345 -11.39 -11.19 15.28
N LEU A 346 -12.22 -10.40 15.98
CA LEU A 346 -12.85 -10.84 17.23
C LEU A 346 -13.83 -12.02 17.01
N GLY A 347 -14.51 -12.06 15.86
CA GLY A 347 -15.32 -13.20 15.44
C GLY A 347 -14.51 -14.49 15.29
N HIS A 348 -13.32 -14.42 14.68
CA HIS A 348 -12.39 -15.57 14.63
C HIS A 348 -11.94 -16.04 16.02
N VAL A 349 -11.62 -15.11 16.93
CA VAL A 349 -11.31 -15.43 18.33
C VAL A 349 -12.48 -16.17 19.01
N ALA A 350 -13.71 -15.69 18.81
CA ALA A 350 -14.90 -16.35 19.35
C ALA A 350 -15.15 -17.75 18.73
N VAL A 351 -14.88 -17.95 17.43
CA VAL A 351 -14.91 -19.29 16.81
C VAL A 351 -13.88 -20.22 17.44
N GLY A 352 -12.66 -19.73 17.68
CA GLY A 352 -11.57 -20.51 18.30
C GLY A 352 -11.79 -20.84 19.77
N ILE A 353 -12.52 -20.00 20.52
CA ILE A 353 -13.02 -20.30 21.87
C ILE A 353 -14.16 -21.34 21.82
N GLY A 354 -14.95 -21.35 20.75
CA GLY A 354 -16.07 -22.25 20.52
C GLY A 354 -17.45 -21.58 20.61
N ASP A 355 -17.51 -20.31 21.03
CA ASP A 355 -18.74 -19.52 21.22
C ASP A 355 -19.31 -19.03 19.87
N THR A 356 -19.92 -19.96 19.13
CA THR A 356 -20.54 -19.70 17.82
C THR A 356 -21.61 -18.60 17.83
N ASN A 357 -22.27 -18.37 18.98
CA ASN A 357 -23.23 -17.28 19.17
C ASN A 357 -22.55 -15.91 19.23
N LEU A 358 -21.43 -15.79 19.93
CA LEU A 358 -20.62 -14.57 19.97
C LEU A 358 -19.99 -14.30 18.60
N ALA A 359 -19.42 -15.34 17.97
CA ALA A 359 -18.87 -15.24 16.62
C ALA A 359 -19.91 -14.74 15.59
N HIS A 360 -21.14 -15.26 15.63
CA HIS A 360 -22.24 -14.80 14.79
C HIS A 360 -22.57 -13.32 15.01
N GLN A 361 -22.56 -12.84 16.26
CA GLN A 361 -22.74 -11.42 16.56
C GLN A 361 -21.57 -10.56 16.03
N CYS A 362 -20.33 -10.98 16.26
CA CYS A 362 -19.13 -10.28 15.79
C CYS A 362 -19.07 -10.18 14.26
N PHE A 363 -19.32 -11.26 13.52
CA PHE A 363 -19.39 -11.22 12.05
C PHE A 363 -20.55 -10.36 11.55
N ARG A 364 -21.71 -10.35 12.25
CA ARG A 364 -22.82 -9.45 11.91
C ARG A 364 -22.48 -7.98 12.18
N LEU A 365 -21.74 -7.66 13.24
CA LEU A 365 -21.24 -6.29 13.50
C LEU A 365 -20.22 -5.84 12.45
N ALA A 366 -19.33 -6.74 12.01
CA ALA A 366 -18.42 -6.47 10.91
C ALA A 366 -19.18 -6.10 9.61
N LEU A 367 -20.26 -6.81 9.29
CA LEU A 367 -21.11 -6.50 8.13
C LEU A 367 -21.93 -5.21 8.29
N VAL A 368 -22.36 -4.86 9.51
CA VAL A 368 -23.05 -3.58 9.77
C VAL A 368 -22.13 -2.38 9.53
N ASN A 369 -20.86 -2.50 9.90
CA ASN A 369 -19.86 -1.45 9.68
C ASN A 369 -19.32 -1.45 8.25
N ASN A 370 -19.21 -2.61 7.60
CA ASN A 370 -18.77 -2.73 6.20
C ASN A 370 -19.62 -3.76 5.43
N ASN A 371 -20.64 -3.24 4.74
CA ASN A 371 -21.56 -4.00 3.87
C ASN A 371 -20.87 -4.66 2.65
N HIS A 372 -19.56 -4.46 2.44
CA HIS A 372 -18.78 -5.05 1.36
C HIS A 372 -17.69 -6.03 1.84
N HIS A 373 -17.63 -6.30 3.15
CA HIS A 373 -16.64 -7.20 3.74
C HIS A 373 -17.03 -8.69 3.49
N ALA A 374 -16.48 -9.27 2.42
CA ALA A 374 -16.86 -10.60 1.93
C ALA A 374 -16.48 -11.78 2.85
N GLU A 375 -15.41 -11.65 3.64
CA GLU A 375 -14.93 -12.75 4.49
C GLU A 375 -15.89 -13.03 5.67
N ALA A 376 -16.43 -11.98 6.30
CA ALA A 376 -17.50 -12.09 7.29
C ALA A 376 -18.78 -12.69 6.70
N TYR A 377 -19.16 -12.38 5.45
CA TYR A 377 -20.28 -13.04 4.77
C TYR A 377 -20.04 -14.56 4.64
N ASN A 378 -18.83 -14.98 4.26
CA ASN A 378 -18.45 -16.39 4.17
C ASN A 378 -18.50 -17.08 5.55
N ASN A 379 -17.90 -16.48 6.58
CA ASN A 379 -17.81 -17.11 7.90
C ASN A 379 -19.18 -17.12 8.61
N LEU A 380 -20.00 -16.09 8.42
CA LEU A 380 -21.39 -16.07 8.86
C LEU A 380 -22.21 -17.18 8.18
N ALA A 381 -22.02 -17.41 6.88
CA ALA A 381 -22.67 -18.50 6.15
C ALA A 381 -22.25 -19.89 6.66
N VAL A 382 -20.97 -20.09 7.00
CA VAL A 382 -20.49 -21.33 7.63
C VAL A 382 -21.15 -21.56 9.00
N LEU A 383 -21.34 -20.51 9.80
CA LEU A 383 -22.09 -20.60 11.07
C LEU A 383 -23.58 -20.89 10.86
N GLU A 384 -24.24 -20.27 9.87
CA GLU A 384 -25.65 -20.56 9.57
C GLU A 384 -25.83 -21.97 8.99
N MET A 385 -24.90 -22.45 8.17
CA MET A 385 -24.89 -23.85 7.71
C MET A 385 -24.72 -24.82 8.90
N ARG A 386 -23.90 -24.48 9.89
CA ARG A 386 -23.73 -25.26 11.14
C ARG A 386 -24.98 -25.24 12.03
N LYS A 387 -25.84 -24.23 11.93
CA LYS A 387 -27.18 -24.19 12.56
C LYS A 387 -28.26 -24.90 11.74
N GLY A 388 -28.00 -25.24 10.48
CA GLY A 388 -28.96 -25.86 9.56
C GLY A 388 -29.74 -24.88 8.67
N HIS A 389 -29.44 -23.58 8.70
CA HIS A 389 -30.11 -22.57 7.87
C HIS A 389 -29.53 -22.50 6.44
N VAL A 390 -29.64 -23.62 5.70
CA VAL A 390 -29.01 -23.84 4.39
C VAL A 390 -29.29 -22.73 3.38
N GLU A 391 -30.54 -22.24 3.32
CA GLU A 391 -30.93 -21.18 2.36
C GLU A 391 -30.26 -19.83 2.65
N GLN A 392 -30.13 -19.48 3.93
CA GLN A 392 -29.45 -18.25 4.37
C GLN A 392 -27.96 -18.35 4.07
N ALA A 393 -27.33 -19.49 4.40
CA ALA A 393 -25.94 -19.75 4.06
C ALA A 393 -25.69 -19.64 2.54
N ARG A 394 -26.57 -20.20 1.71
CA ARG A 394 -26.47 -20.11 0.24
C ARG A 394 -26.52 -18.67 -0.26
N ALA A 395 -27.42 -17.84 0.27
CA ALA A 395 -27.52 -16.42 -0.11
C ALA A 395 -26.29 -15.60 0.31
N LEU A 396 -25.82 -15.79 1.55
CA LEU A 396 -24.63 -15.11 2.08
C LEU A 396 -23.35 -15.47 1.30
N LEU A 397 -23.21 -16.73 0.87
CA LEU A 397 -22.09 -17.18 0.03
C LEU A 397 -22.16 -16.63 -1.38
N GLN A 398 -23.35 -16.46 -1.96
CA GLN A 398 -23.51 -15.78 -3.25
C GLN A 398 -23.02 -14.33 -3.13
N THR A 399 -23.49 -13.58 -2.14
CA THR A 399 -23.01 -12.19 -1.92
C THR A 399 -21.51 -12.11 -1.66
N ALA A 400 -20.91 -13.05 -0.92
CA ALA A 400 -19.45 -13.12 -0.75
C ALA A 400 -18.72 -13.37 -2.08
N SER A 401 -19.23 -14.31 -2.90
CA SER A 401 -18.65 -14.67 -4.19
C SER A 401 -18.74 -13.56 -5.26
N ASP A 402 -19.77 -12.71 -5.18
CA ASP A 402 -19.96 -11.56 -6.06
C ASP A 402 -19.14 -10.33 -5.63
N LEU A 403 -19.01 -10.09 -4.32
CA LEU A 403 -18.15 -9.03 -3.75
C LEU A 403 -16.65 -9.32 -3.94
N ALA A 404 -16.25 -10.59 -3.80
CA ALA A 404 -14.85 -11.00 -3.78
C ALA A 404 -14.61 -12.27 -4.63
N PRO A 405 -14.75 -12.18 -5.97
CA PRO A 405 -14.66 -13.35 -6.88
C PRO A 405 -13.29 -14.03 -6.94
N HIS A 406 -12.27 -13.46 -6.29
CA HIS A 406 -10.89 -13.96 -6.18
C HIS A 406 -10.64 -14.83 -4.93
N ILE A 407 -11.53 -14.77 -3.94
CA ILE A 407 -11.45 -15.59 -2.72
C ILE A 407 -12.02 -16.97 -3.07
N TYR A 408 -11.30 -18.05 -2.79
CA TYR A 408 -11.70 -19.41 -3.21
C TYR A 408 -12.75 -20.01 -2.28
N GLU A 409 -12.77 -19.54 -1.03
CA GLU A 409 -13.55 -20.06 0.09
C GLU A 409 -15.08 -19.90 -0.11
N PRO A 410 -15.63 -18.74 -0.53
CA PRO A 410 -17.04 -18.61 -0.87
C PRO A 410 -17.48 -19.57 -1.98
N HIS A 411 -16.65 -19.70 -3.04
CA HIS A 411 -16.96 -20.57 -4.18
C HIS A 411 -16.95 -22.04 -3.77
N PHE A 412 -15.97 -22.47 -2.97
CA PHE A 412 -15.86 -23.84 -2.45
C PHE A 412 -16.99 -24.18 -1.46
N ASN A 413 -17.29 -23.28 -0.53
CA ASN A 413 -18.39 -23.44 0.43
C ASN A 413 -19.76 -23.47 -0.29
N PHE A 414 -19.96 -22.63 -1.31
CA PHE A 414 -21.16 -22.70 -2.14
C PHE A 414 -21.23 -24.02 -2.94
N ALA A 415 -20.12 -24.48 -3.52
CA ALA A 415 -20.05 -25.73 -4.27
C ALA A 415 -20.37 -26.95 -3.40
N THR A 416 -19.78 -27.05 -2.20
CA THR A 416 -20.02 -28.16 -1.27
C THR A 416 -21.42 -28.13 -0.64
N ILE A 417 -22.07 -26.97 -0.51
CA ILE A 417 -23.47 -26.87 -0.09
C ILE A 417 -24.43 -27.25 -1.23
N SER A 418 -24.18 -26.79 -2.45
CA SER A 418 -25.01 -27.14 -3.62
C SER A 418 -24.90 -28.62 -3.99
N ASP A 419 -23.73 -29.23 -3.85
CA ASP A 419 -23.53 -30.69 -3.99
C ASP A 419 -24.41 -31.49 -3.01
N LYS A 420 -24.38 -31.12 -1.71
CA LYS A 420 -25.21 -31.73 -0.66
C LYS A 420 -26.73 -31.58 -0.86
N ILE A 421 -27.16 -30.66 -1.73
CA ILE A 421 -28.56 -30.45 -2.12
C ILE A 421 -28.93 -31.26 -3.39
N GLY A 422 -27.93 -31.77 -4.13
CA GLY A 422 -28.10 -32.37 -5.46
C GLY A 422 -28.09 -31.37 -6.62
N ASP A 423 -27.73 -30.11 -6.36
CA ASP A 423 -27.72 -28.98 -7.31
C ASP A 423 -26.43 -29.02 -8.18
N LEU A 424 -26.09 -30.19 -8.74
CA LEU A 424 -24.77 -30.55 -9.30
C LEU A 424 -24.24 -29.53 -10.33
N GLN A 425 -25.10 -28.98 -11.18
CA GLN A 425 -24.71 -27.98 -12.19
C GLN A 425 -24.18 -26.69 -11.54
N ARG A 426 -24.83 -26.22 -10.46
CA ARG A 426 -24.39 -25.05 -9.70
C ARG A 426 -23.11 -25.34 -8.92
N SER A 427 -23.01 -26.55 -8.36
CA SER A 427 -21.80 -26.98 -7.66
C SER A 427 -20.59 -26.97 -8.59
N TYR A 428 -20.73 -27.52 -9.80
CA TYR A 428 -19.64 -27.58 -10.78
C TYR A 428 -19.17 -26.19 -11.23
N VAL A 429 -20.09 -25.27 -11.55
CA VAL A 429 -19.75 -23.90 -11.94
C VAL A 429 -19.04 -23.15 -10.80
N ALA A 430 -19.45 -23.36 -9.55
CA ALA A 430 -18.77 -22.76 -8.39
C ALA A 430 -17.41 -23.42 -8.10
N ALA A 431 -17.29 -24.74 -8.25
CA ALA A 431 -16.02 -25.45 -8.11
C ALA A 431 -15.00 -24.99 -9.17
N GLN A 432 -15.42 -24.77 -10.42
CA GLN A 432 -14.58 -24.16 -11.46
C GLN A 432 -14.13 -22.73 -11.10
N LYS A 433 -14.98 -21.91 -10.48
CA LYS A 433 -14.56 -20.58 -9.96
C LYS A 433 -13.55 -20.72 -8.81
N SER A 434 -13.71 -21.71 -7.93
CA SER A 434 -12.75 -22.02 -6.86
C SER A 434 -11.39 -22.47 -7.42
N GLU A 435 -11.37 -23.33 -8.44
CA GLU A 435 -10.16 -23.78 -9.16
C GLU A 435 -9.47 -22.62 -9.89
N ALA A 436 -10.24 -21.68 -10.46
CA ALA A 436 -9.70 -20.46 -11.07
C ALA A 436 -9.17 -19.42 -10.06
N ALA A 437 -9.62 -19.48 -8.80
CA ALA A 437 -9.13 -18.64 -7.71
C ALA A 437 -7.87 -19.24 -7.05
N PHE A 438 -7.93 -20.53 -6.67
CA PHE A 438 -6.82 -21.26 -6.06
C PHE A 438 -6.68 -22.66 -6.73
N PRO A 439 -5.81 -22.81 -7.76
CA PRO A 439 -5.75 -24.03 -8.58
C PRO A 439 -5.17 -25.24 -7.84
N ASP A 440 -4.31 -25.01 -6.84
CA ASP A 440 -3.69 -26.07 -6.05
C ASP A 440 -4.59 -26.58 -4.90
N HIS A 441 -5.86 -26.14 -4.84
CA HIS A 441 -6.79 -26.57 -3.79
C HIS A 441 -7.24 -28.03 -3.98
N VAL A 442 -6.64 -28.91 -3.17
CA VAL A 442 -6.86 -30.37 -3.17
C VAL A 442 -8.35 -30.73 -3.14
N ASP A 443 -9.13 -30.17 -2.22
CA ASP A 443 -10.53 -30.53 -2.05
C ASP A 443 -11.41 -30.04 -3.22
N THR A 444 -11.09 -28.89 -3.82
CA THR A 444 -11.76 -28.43 -5.06
C THR A 444 -11.47 -29.40 -6.20
N GLN A 445 -10.22 -29.84 -6.35
CA GLN A 445 -9.88 -30.84 -7.37
C GLN A 445 -10.58 -32.18 -7.13
N HIS A 446 -10.78 -32.61 -5.87
CA HIS A 446 -11.55 -33.81 -5.55
C HIS A 446 -13.04 -33.65 -5.89
N LEU A 447 -13.66 -32.54 -5.49
CA LEU A 447 -15.06 -32.23 -5.81
C LEU A 447 -15.29 -32.18 -7.34
N ILE A 448 -14.40 -31.53 -8.08
CA ILE A 448 -14.44 -31.47 -9.55
C ILE A 448 -14.32 -32.87 -10.18
N LYS A 449 -13.50 -33.77 -9.61
CA LYS A 449 -13.39 -35.16 -10.09
C LYS A 449 -14.68 -35.95 -9.82
N GLN A 450 -15.30 -35.79 -8.64
CA GLN A 450 -16.57 -36.42 -8.29
C GLN A 450 -17.71 -35.94 -9.20
N LEU A 451 -17.87 -34.62 -9.37
CA LEU A 451 -18.90 -34.05 -10.25
C LEU A 451 -18.73 -34.50 -11.71
N LYS A 452 -17.49 -34.56 -12.21
CA LYS A 452 -17.19 -35.11 -13.55
C LYS A 452 -17.53 -36.60 -13.68
N GLN A 453 -17.42 -37.39 -12.62
CA GLN A 453 -17.89 -38.79 -12.61
C GLN A 453 -19.41 -38.86 -12.64
N HIS A 454 -20.12 -38.05 -11.86
CA HIS A 454 -21.59 -37.99 -11.91
C HIS A 454 -22.11 -37.59 -13.31
N PHE A 455 -21.50 -36.61 -13.98
CA PHE A 455 -21.85 -36.24 -15.36
C PHE A 455 -21.40 -37.23 -16.44
N ALA A 456 -20.72 -38.32 -16.08
CA ALA A 456 -20.35 -39.42 -17.00
C ALA A 456 -21.14 -40.70 -16.74
N VAL A 457 -22.02 -40.70 -15.72
CA VAL A 457 -22.92 -41.80 -15.33
C VAL A 457 -24.39 -41.46 -15.63
N LEU A 458 -24.69 -40.18 -15.83
CA LEU A 458 -25.97 -39.63 -16.32
C LEU A 458 -25.98 -39.49 -17.84
#